data_AF-A0A9P8YN99-F1
#
_entry.id   AF-A0A9P8YN99-F1
#
_cell.length_a   1.000
_cell.length_b   1.000
_cell.length_c   1.000
_cell.angle_alpha   90.00
_cell.angle_beta   90.00
_cell.angle_gamma   90.00
#
_symmetry.space_group_name_H-M   'P 1'
#
loop_
_entity.id
_entity.type
_entity.pdbx_description
1 polymer ?
#
loop_
_entity_poly.entity_id
_entity_poly.type
_entity_poly.pdbx_seq_one_letter_code
_entity_poly.pdbx_strand_id
1 'polypeptide(L)'
;MWKASPIAALLSLATILVAQPQPIRVDDADPAVKYSPGNWQKSVRVPAEVYWNATVSWTAAVGAYCQLTFNGTSIEWWGQTHDVYGPCDVQVDGVTLVTVQGSNPQSSPAGLLWKQDNLAADVPHTIRVTVAEPINQGYCSTDYFLYTPVGGNASNTTAGATNTGLSSSDRITIISSVVGGFIGFASIAVAVYFGIKQLRRGKYRS
;
A
#
# COMPACT_ATOMS: atom_id res chain seq x y z
N MET A 1 -19.39 54.29 -43.92
CA MET A 1 -18.67 54.25 -42.62
C MET A 1 -19.03 52.95 -41.92
N TRP A 2 -18.19 51.92 -42.03
CA TRP A 2 -18.31 50.67 -41.28
C TRP A 2 -17.50 50.80 -39.98
N LYS A 3 -18.12 50.60 -38.82
CA LYS A 3 -17.39 50.41 -37.55
C LYS A 3 -17.27 48.91 -37.30
N ALA A 4 -16.04 48.38 -37.31
CA ALA A 4 -15.77 47.01 -36.88
C ALA A 4 -15.82 46.95 -35.34
N SER A 5 -16.62 46.03 -34.80
CA SER A 5 -16.61 45.69 -33.38
C SER A 5 -15.39 44.82 -33.05
N PRO A 6 -14.68 45.05 -31.93
CA PRO A 6 -13.61 44.13 -31.52
C PRO A 6 -14.24 42.87 -30.92
N ILE A 7 -13.95 41.72 -31.53
CA ILE A 7 -14.25 40.40 -30.97
C ILE A 7 -13.31 40.22 -29.77
N ALA A 8 -13.85 40.31 -28.56
CA ALA A 8 -13.14 39.91 -27.36
C ALA A 8 -12.97 38.39 -27.38
N ALA A 9 -11.74 37.92 -27.62
CA ALA A 9 -11.40 36.52 -27.43
C ALA A 9 -11.41 36.23 -25.92
N LEU A 10 -12.50 35.62 -25.44
CA LEU A 10 -12.53 34.97 -24.13
C LEU A 10 -11.55 33.79 -24.17
N LEU A 11 -10.37 33.95 -23.56
CA LEU A 11 -9.57 32.80 -23.16
C LEU A 11 -10.36 32.06 -22.08
N SER A 12 -11.05 30.99 -22.45
CA SER A 12 -11.58 30.04 -21.48
C SER A 12 -10.40 29.35 -20.82
N LEU A 13 -10.08 29.74 -19.58
CA LEU A 13 -9.25 28.91 -18.71
C LEU A 13 -10.07 27.68 -18.36
N ALA A 14 -9.93 26.62 -19.17
CA ALA A 14 -10.37 25.30 -18.77
C ALA A 14 -9.48 24.87 -17.60
N THR A 15 -9.94 25.12 -16.37
CA THR A 15 -9.39 24.42 -15.20
C THR A 15 -9.68 22.94 -15.42
N ILE A 16 -8.66 22.17 -15.82
CA ILE A 16 -8.76 20.72 -15.87
C ILE A 16 -8.91 20.26 -14.41
N LEU A 17 -10.14 19.94 -14.00
CA LEU A 17 -10.37 19.22 -12.76
C LEU A 17 -9.87 17.78 -12.98
N VAL A 18 -8.60 17.53 -12.69
CA VAL A 18 -8.11 16.15 -12.59
C VAL A 18 -8.75 15.57 -11.32
N ALA A 19 -9.74 14.70 -11.50
CA ALA A 19 -10.30 13.92 -10.41
C ALA A 19 -9.15 13.16 -9.74
N GLN A 20 -8.94 13.38 -8.45
CA GLN A 20 -7.91 12.66 -7.71
C GLN A 20 -8.35 11.20 -7.54
N PRO A 21 -7.45 10.23 -7.79
CA PRO A 21 -7.75 8.82 -7.53
C PRO A 21 -8.22 8.63 -6.09
N GLN A 22 -9.37 7.97 -5.93
CA GLN A 22 -9.90 7.65 -4.61
C GLN A 22 -9.07 6.54 -3.98
N PRO A 23 -8.62 6.67 -2.72
CA PRO A 23 -7.89 5.62 -2.04
C PRO A 23 -8.71 4.33 -1.91
N ILE A 24 -8.06 3.18 -2.12
CA ILE A 24 -8.62 1.85 -1.96
C ILE A 24 -8.19 1.29 -0.62
N ARG A 25 -9.17 0.91 0.20
CA ARG A 25 -8.95 0.24 1.49
C ARG A 25 -8.97 -1.27 1.30
N VAL A 26 -7.98 -1.96 1.88
CA VAL A 26 -7.84 -3.42 1.87
C VAL A 26 -7.82 -3.89 3.32
N ASP A 27 -8.89 -4.58 3.71
CA ASP A 27 -9.11 -5.12 5.05
C ASP A 27 -8.06 -6.17 5.44
N ASP A 28 -7.73 -6.33 6.73
CA ASP A 28 -6.80 -7.37 7.19
C ASP A 28 -7.31 -8.81 6.93
N ALA A 29 -8.64 -8.97 6.85
CA ALA A 29 -9.24 -10.24 6.49
C ALA A 29 -9.32 -10.46 4.96
N ASP A 30 -8.97 -9.46 4.14
CA ASP A 30 -8.99 -9.58 2.69
C ASP A 30 -7.94 -10.62 2.23
N PRO A 31 -8.30 -11.56 1.34
CA PRO A 31 -7.36 -12.56 0.81
C PRO A 31 -6.13 -11.96 0.11
N ALA A 32 -6.15 -10.70 -0.32
CA ALA A 32 -5.00 -10.01 -0.88
C ALA A 32 -3.87 -9.81 0.15
N VAL A 33 -4.19 -9.70 1.44
CA VAL A 33 -3.21 -9.60 2.52
C VAL A 33 -2.66 -10.99 2.84
N LYS A 34 -1.35 -11.15 2.70
CA LYS A 34 -0.66 -12.43 2.94
C LYS A 34 0.08 -12.39 4.28
N TYR A 35 -0.07 -13.46 5.05
CA TYR A 35 0.50 -13.61 6.39
C TYR A 35 1.45 -14.81 6.41
N SER A 36 2.68 -14.63 6.90
CA SER A 36 3.70 -15.68 6.97
C SER A 36 4.94 -15.21 7.73
N PRO A 37 5.81 -16.10 8.24
CA PRO A 37 5.43 -17.38 8.82
C PRO A 37 4.64 -17.17 10.12
N GLY A 38 4.37 -18.26 10.83
CA GLY A 38 3.83 -18.20 12.19
C GLY A 38 2.31 -18.21 12.27
N ASN A 39 1.82 -18.36 13.51
CA ASN A 39 0.39 -18.39 13.80
C ASN A 39 -0.13 -16.96 13.97
N TRP A 40 -0.76 -16.43 12.93
CA TRP A 40 -1.46 -15.16 13.00
C TRP A 40 -2.83 -15.36 13.64
N GLN A 41 -3.06 -14.69 14.76
CA GLN A 41 -4.38 -14.61 15.35
C GLN A 41 -5.25 -13.71 14.49
N LYS A 42 -6.50 -14.12 14.28
CA LYS A 42 -7.51 -13.36 13.56
C LYS A 42 -8.76 -13.31 14.41
N SER A 43 -9.27 -12.11 14.65
CA SER A 43 -10.56 -11.90 15.30
C SER A 43 -11.55 -11.32 14.30
N VAL A 44 -12.80 -11.72 14.48
CA VAL A 44 -13.96 -11.18 13.77
C VAL A 44 -14.97 -10.73 14.81
N ARG A 45 -15.86 -9.80 14.45
CA ARG A 45 -16.91 -9.25 15.35
C ARG A 45 -16.32 -8.49 16.54
N VAL A 46 -15.16 -7.87 16.36
CA VAL A 46 -14.62 -6.90 17.33
C VAL A 46 -15.38 -5.57 17.25
N PRO A 47 -15.29 -4.68 18.24
CA PRO A 47 -15.99 -3.39 18.20
C PRO A 47 -15.64 -2.59 16.94
N ALA A 48 -16.65 -2.25 16.13
CA ALA A 48 -16.46 -1.62 14.82
C ALA A 48 -16.02 -0.14 14.91
N GLU A 49 -16.18 0.46 16.09
CA GLU A 49 -15.63 1.76 16.44
C GLU A 49 -14.12 1.73 16.74
N VAL A 50 -13.56 0.55 16.97
CA VAL A 50 -12.12 0.33 17.21
C VAL A 50 -11.43 -0.17 15.94
N TYR A 51 -12.07 -1.07 15.20
CA TYR A 51 -11.49 -1.74 14.04
C TYR A 51 -12.42 -1.65 12.83
N TRP A 52 -11.85 -1.36 11.68
CA TRP A 52 -12.60 -1.37 10.43
C TRP A 52 -13.14 -2.78 10.15
N ASN A 53 -14.34 -2.85 9.57
CA ASN A 53 -15.02 -4.10 9.23
C ASN A 53 -15.21 -5.10 10.40
N ALA A 54 -14.98 -4.66 11.64
CA ALA A 54 -14.99 -5.50 12.83
C ALA A 54 -14.02 -6.70 12.74
N THR A 55 -12.83 -6.51 12.13
CA THR A 55 -11.78 -7.53 12.02
C THR A 55 -10.42 -7.01 12.47
N VAL A 56 -9.53 -7.90 12.91
CA VAL A 56 -8.14 -7.55 13.20
C VAL A 56 -7.27 -8.81 13.17
N SER A 57 -6.05 -8.64 12.67
CA SER A 57 -5.04 -9.70 12.59
C SER A 57 -3.79 -9.29 13.36
N TRP A 58 -3.26 -10.15 14.22
CA TRP A 58 -2.07 -9.85 15.01
C TRP A 58 -1.24 -11.07 15.34
N THR A 59 0.04 -10.84 15.66
CA THR A 59 0.95 -11.88 16.17
C THR A 59 2.12 -11.25 16.93
N ALA A 60 2.72 -12.04 17.83
CA ALA A 60 3.97 -11.70 18.53
C ALA A 60 5.14 -12.60 18.07
N ALA A 61 4.92 -13.43 17.05
CA ALA A 61 5.97 -14.27 16.51
C ALA A 61 7.00 -13.40 15.77
N VAL A 62 8.20 -13.25 16.33
CA VAL A 62 9.25 -12.43 15.71
C VAL A 62 9.59 -12.96 14.31
N GLY A 63 9.74 -12.05 13.36
CA GLY A 63 9.98 -12.35 11.95
C GLY A 63 8.73 -12.75 11.16
N ALA A 64 7.58 -12.95 11.83
CA ALA A 64 6.29 -13.05 11.14
C ALA A 64 5.92 -11.71 10.51
N TYR A 65 5.30 -11.76 9.33
CA TYR A 65 4.92 -10.58 8.57
C TYR A 65 3.52 -10.69 7.96
N CYS A 66 2.91 -9.53 7.74
CA CYS A 66 1.82 -9.35 6.80
C CYS A 66 2.35 -8.54 5.60
N GLN A 67 1.85 -8.82 4.40
CA GLN A 67 2.23 -8.09 3.19
C GLN A 67 1.05 -7.89 2.26
N LEU A 68 1.08 -6.78 1.53
CA LEU A 68 0.13 -6.45 0.48
C LEU A 68 0.91 -5.98 -0.75
N THR A 69 0.61 -6.58 -1.90
CA THR A 69 1.05 -6.09 -3.22
C THR A 69 -0.07 -5.26 -3.83
N PHE A 70 0.25 -4.06 -4.31
CA PHE A 70 -0.72 -3.09 -4.80
C PHE A 70 -0.15 -2.29 -5.98
N ASN A 71 -1.05 -1.74 -6.81
CA ASN A 71 -0.68 -0.85 -7.92
C ASN A 71 -1.10 0.58 -7.53
N GLY A 72 -0.21 1.33 -6.91
CA GLY A 72 -0.56 2.64 -6.36
C GLY A 72 0.62 3.56 -6.11
N THR A 73 0.33 4.85 -5.94
CA THR A 73 1.31 5.92 -5.74
C THR A 73 1.51 6.29 -4.26
N SER A 74 0.68 5.75 -3.37
CA SER A 74 0.86 5.86 -1.93
C SER A 74 0.33 4.62 -1.22
N ILE A 75 0.79 4.39 0.00
CA ILE A 75 0.35 3.31 0.88
C ILE A 75 0.35 3.79 2.33
N GLU A 76 -0.68 3.41 3.07
CA GLU A 76 -0.83 3.61 4.50
C GLU A 76 -1.06 2.26 5.17
N TRP A 77 -0.50 2.11 6.36
CA TRP A 77 -0.74 0.98 7.24
C TRP A 77 -1.46 1.47 8.50
N TRP A 78 -2.61 0.85 8.78
CA TRP A 78 -3.47 1.17 9.91
C TRP A 78 -3.56 0.00 10.88
N GLY A 79 -3.58 0.34 12.16
CA GLY A 79 -3.65 -0.61 13.26
C GLY A 79 -3.81 0.09 14.61
N GLN A 80 -4.07 -0.68 15.65
CA GLN A 80 -4.22 -0.15 17.01
C GLN A 80 -2.84 0.06 17.65
N THR A 81 -2.74 1.00 18.59
CA THR A 81 -1.65 1.07 19.58
C THR A 81 -2.16 0.64 20.96
N HIS A 82 -1.36 -0.12 21.70
CA HIS A 82 -1.70 -0.66 23.02
C HIS A 82 -0.43 -1.01 23.79
N ASP A 83 -0.47 -1.11 25.12
CA ASP A 83 0.72 -1.40 25.94
C ASP A 83 1.38 -2.75 25.61
N VAL A 84 0.60 -3.74 25.17
CA VAL A 84 1.04 -5.07 24.72
C VAL A 84 1.62 -5.08 23.29
N TYR A 85 1.57 -3.98 22.55
CA TYR A 85 2.10 -3.94 21.19
C TYR A 85 3.57 -3.55 21.17
N GLY A 86 4.27 -4.06 20.16
CA GLY A 86 5.71 -4.02 20.05
C GLY A 86 6.22 -3.27 18.82
N PRO A 87 7.54 -3.32 18.59
CA PRO A 87 8.17 -2.84 17.37
C PRO A 87 7.77 -3.67 16.14
N CYS A 88 7.46 -2.98 15.04
CA CYS A 88 7.16 -3.57 13.74
C CYS A 88 8.01 -2.89 12.66
N ASP A 89 8.80 -3.67 11.92
CA ASP A 89 9.58 -3.19 10.79
C ASP A 89 8.69 -3.03 9.56
N VAL A 90 8.71 -1.84 8.97
CA VAL A 90 7.98 -1.53 7.73
C VAL A 90 8.96 -1.51 6.57
N GLN A 91 8.64 -2.33 5.57
CA GLN A 91 9.36 -2.45 4.31
C GLN A 91 8.46 -2.07 3.16
N VAL A 92 8.99 -1.32 2.19
CA VAL A 92 8.37 -1.16 0.87
C VAL A 92 9.38 -1.63 -0.18
N ASP A 93 8.91 -2.49 -1.07
CA ASP A 93 9.71 -3.10 -2.15
C ASP A 93 11.00 -3.79 -1.66
N GLY A 94 10.92 -4.39 -0.47
CA GLY A 94 12.03 -5.10 0.17
C GLY A 94 13.05 -4.22 0.87
N VAL A 95 12.88 -2.89 0.88
CA VAL A 95 13.73 -1.95 1.62
C VAL A 95 13.08 -1.63 2.95
N THR A 96 13.76 -1.94 4.07
CA THR A 96 13.33 -1.49 5.40
C THR A 96 13.47 0.02 5.51
N LEU A 97 12.37 0.69 5.80
CA LEU A 97 12.29 2.15 5.89
C LEU A 97 12.32 2.62 7.34
N VAL A 98 11.56 1.94 8.22
CA VAL A 98 11.41 2.34 9.63
C VAL A 98 10.97 1.17 10.50
N THR A 99 11.26 1.26 11.79
CA THR A 99 10.64 0.44 12.84
C THR A 99 9.61 1.29 13.58
N VAL A 100 8.33 0.93 13.51
CA VAL A 100 7.23 1.61 14.19
C VAL A 100 7.00 0.97 15.57
N GLN A 101 6.92 1.76 16.63
CA GLN A 101 6.57 1.27 17.96
C GLN A 101 5.06 1.31 18.14
N GLY A 102 4.42 0.15 18.30
CA GLY A 102 2.98 0.05 18.60
C GLY A 102 2.64 0.24 20.08
N SER A 103 3.64 0.27 20.96
CA SER A 103 3.44 0.37 22.41
C SER A 103 2.91 1.74 22.82
N ASN A 104 1.76 1.77 23.47
CA ASN A 104 1.17 2.98 24.04
C ASN A 104 0.49 2.65 25.38
N PRO A 105 0.80 3.34 26.49
CA PRO A 105 0.17 3.11 27.79
C PRO A 105 -1.36 3.26 27.77
N GLN A 106 -1.91 4.03 26.82
CA GLN A 106 -3.33 4.13 26.60
C GLN A 106 -3.69 3.44 25.28
N SER A 107 -4.59 2.46 25.35
CA SER A 107 -5.19 1.84 24.16
C SER A 107 -5.80 2.91 23.25
N SER A 108 -5.46 2.87 21.97
CA SER A 108 -6.13 3.67 20.93
C SER A 108 -7.14 2.83 20.15
N PRO A 109 -8.09 3.43 19.44
CA PRO A 109 -8.68 2.81 18.25
C PRO A 109 -7.61 2.53 17.18
N ALA A 110 -7.95 1.75 16.15
CA ALA A 110 -7.10 1.62 14.98
C ALA A 110 -6.89 2.99 14.32
N GLY A 111 -5.63 3.34 14.08
CA GLY A 111 -5.19 4.62 13.58
C GLY A 111 -4.05 4.47 12.58
N LEU A 112 -3.66 5.58 11.95
CA LEU A 112 -2.53 5.59 11.02
C LEU A 112 -1.23 5.31 11.80
N LEU A 113 -0.58 4.19 11.49
CA LEU A 113 0.71 3.82 12.08
C LEU A 113 1.87 4.28 11.21
N TRP A 114 1.70 4.19 9.88
CA TRP A 114 2.73 4.58 8.94
C TRP A 114 2.16 4.87 7.55
N LYS A 115 2.83 5.75 6.80
CA LYS A 115 2.50 6.03 5.39
C LYS A 115 3.73 6.29 4.54
N GLN A 116 3.56 6.09 3.24
CA GLN A 116 4.50 6.49 2.20
C GLN A 116 3.74 7.03 0.99
N ASP A 117 4.19 8.17 0.49
CA ASP A 117 3.69 8.83 -0.71
C ASP A 117 4.74 8.80 -1.83
N ASN A 118 4.34 9.25 -3.03
CA ASN A 118 5.22 9.41 -4.20
C ASN A 118 5.90 8.12 -4.67
N LEU A 119 5.20 6.99 -4.55
CA LEU A 119 5.60 5.72 -5.16
C LEU A 119 5.43 5.76 -6.69
N ALA A 120 6.23 4.95 -7.39
CA ALA A 120 6.30 4.96 -8.84
C ALA A 120 4.99 4.42 -9.46
N ALA A 121 4.40 5.18 -10.39
CA ALA A 121 3.10 4.84 -10.95
C ALA A 121 3.13 3.72 -12.01
N ASP A 122 4.32 3.36 -12.51
CA ASP A 122 4.50 2.43 -13.63
C ASP A 122 4.76 0.99 -13.19
N VAL A 123 4.87 0.72 -11.89
CA VAL A 123 5.19 -0.60 -11.33
C VAL A 123 4.31 -0.98 -10.13
N PRO A 124 4.05 -2.28 -9.91
CA PRO A 124 3.45 -2.74 -8.66
C PRO A 124 4.42 -2.57 -7.49
N HIS A 125 3.88 -2.22 -6.33
CA HIS A 125 4.60 -2.07 -5.07
C HIS A 125 4.19 -3.15 -4.07
N THR A 126 5.05 -3.42 -3.09
CA THR A 126 4.72 -4.31 -1.97
C THR A 126 5.10 -3.68 -0.65
N ILE A 127 4.11 -3.50 0.23
CA ILE A 127 4.35 -3.22 1.65
C ILE A 127 4.45 -4.53 2.40
N ARG A 128 5.41 -4.62 3.32
CA ARG A 128 5.53 -5.70 4.31
C ARG A 128 5.74 -5.11 5.69
N VAL A 129 4.94 -5.55 6.65
CA VAL A 129 5.07 -5.22 8.06
C VAL A 129 5.50 -6.47 8.80
N THR A 130 6.65 -6.44 9.45
CA THR A 130 7.28 -7.60 10.11
C THR A 130 7.39 -7.35 11.60
N VAL A 131 7.06 -8.34 12.43
CA VAL A 131 7.32 -8.29 13.88
C VAL A 131 8.83 -8.23 14.10
N ALA A 132 9.31 -7.14 14.68
CA ALA A 132 10.72 -6.98 15.03
C ALA A 132 10.99 -7.54 16.44
N GLU A 133 12.27 -7.76 16.76
CA GLU A 133 12.69 -8.20 18.09
C GLU A 133 12.33 -7.13 19.15
N PRO A 134 11.48 -7.45 20.13
CA PRO A 134 11.05 -6.49 21.12
C PRO A 134 11.90 -6.57 22.41
N ILE A 135 11.94 -5.49 23.21
CA ILE A 135 12.64 -5.51 24.51
C ILE A 135 11.90 -6.42 25.52
N ASN A 136 10.57 -6.43 25.45
CA ASN A 136 9.65 -7.32 26.18
C ASN A 136 8.68 -7.96 25.18
N GLN A 137 7.71 -8.78 25.60
CA GLN A 137 6.71 -9.29 24.64
C GLN A 137 5.94 -8.15 23.95
N GLY A 138 5.77 -8.24 22.63
CA GLY A 138 5.09 -7.21 21.84
C GLY A 138 4.44 -7.77 20.59
N TYR A 139 3.16 -7.47 20.38
CA TYR A 139 2.45 -7.85 19.15
C TYR A 139 2.56 -6.76 18.08
N CYS A 140 2.52 -7.18 16.82
CA CYS A 140 2.12 -6.31 15.70
C CYS A 140 0.70 -6.66 15.30
N SER A 141 -0.14 -5.65 15.12
CA SER A 141 -1.51 -5.80 14.63
C SER A 141 -1.70 -5.04 13.32
N THR A 142 -2.64 -5.49 12.49
CA THR A 142 -3.05 -4.81 11.25
C THR A 142 -4.56 -4.83 11.21
N ASP A 143 -5.15 -3.65 10.98
CA ASP A 143 -6.58 -3.46 10.73
C ASP A 143 -6.84 -3.36 9.23
N TYR A 144 -6.14 -2.45 8.54
CA TYR A 144 -6.20 -2.39 7.07
C TYR A 144 -4.99 -1.69 6.47
N PHE A 145 -4.88 -1.82 5.15
CA PHE A 145 -4.04 -0.99 4.31
C PHE A 145 -4.90 -0.04 3.47
N LEU A 146 -4.37 1.15 3.17
CA LEU A 146 -5.04 2.12 2.29
C LEU A 146 -4.04 2.57 1.24
N TYR A 147 -4.34 2.40 -0.05
CA TYR A 147 -3.43 2.82 -1.12
C TYR A 147 -4.14 3.68 -2.16
N THR A 148 -3.42 4.63 -2.75
CA THR A 148 -3.96 5.44 -3.86
C THR A 148 -3.66 4.74 -5.18
N PRO A 149 -4.67 4.28 -5.94
CA PRO A 149 -4.43 3.51 -7.17
C PRO A 149 -3.84 4.37 -8.29
N VAL A 150 -3.04 3.74 -9.14
CA VAL A 150 -2.60 4.35 -10.40
C VAL A 150 -3.82 4.51 -11.32
N GLY A 151 -4.21 5.75 -11.63
CA GLY A 151 -5.23 6.04 -12.65
C GLY A 151 -6.71 5.98 -12.20
N GLY A 152 -7.01 6.24 -10.93
CA GLY A 152 -8.39 6.34 -10.45
C GLY A 152 -9.16 7.52 -11.07
N ASN A 153 -9.80 7.29 -12.23
CA ASN A 153 -11.02 8.02 -12.57
C ASN A 153 -12.12 7.53 -11.63
N ALA A 154 -12.71 8.44 -10.86
CA ALA A 154 -13.91 8.15 -10.09
C ALA A 154 -14.97 7.50 -10.98
N SER A 155 -15.58 6.42 -10.49
CA SER A 155 -16.88 5.96 -10.97
C SER A 155 -17.87 7.11 -10.85
N ASN A 156 -18.04 7.88 -11.92
CA ASN A 156 -19.12 8.82 -12.02
C ASN A 156 -20.36 8.00 -12.37
N THR A 157 -21.14 7.60 -11.37
CA THR A 157 -22.53 7.17 -11.59
C THR A 157 -23.29 8.39 -12.10
N THR A 158 -23.34 8.55 -13.43
CA THR A 158 -24.11 9.59 -14.11
C THR A 158 -25.60 9.24 -13.98
N ALA A 159 -26.32 9.91 -13.08
CA ALA A 159 -27.75 10.09 -13.26
C ALA A 159 -27.95 11.22 -14.29
N GLY A 160 -28.19 10.86 -15.55
CA GLY A 160 -28.68 11.80 -16.57
C GLY A 160 -28.22 11.54 -18.02
N ALA A 161 -29.11 10.95 -18.82
CA ALA A 161 -29.24 10.98 -20.29
C ALA A 161 -28.28 10.11 -21.14
N THR A 162 -28.74 8.93 -21.61
CA THR A 162 -29.36 8.59 -22.93
C THR A 162 -28.40 7.92 -23.93
N ASN A 163 -28.53 6.60 -24.04
CA ASN A 163 -28.41 5.71 -25.22
C ASN A 163 -27.46 6.08 -26.37
N THR A 164 -26.40 5.28 -26.55
CA THR A 164 -26.13 4.55 -27.81
C THR A 164 -25.48 3.21 -27.45
N GLY A 165 -26.01 2.11 -28.00
CA GLY A 165 -25.70 0.75 -27.56
C GLY A 165 -24.50 0.09 -28.24
N LEU A 166 -24.04 -0.98 -27.61
CA LEU A 166 -23.44 -2.21 -28.16
C LEU A 166 -23.39 -3.21 -26.99
N SER A 167 -24.45 -4.00 -26.79
CA SER A 167 -24.67 -5.36 -27.31
C SER A 167 -23.79 -6.42 -26.63
N SER A 168 -24.45 -7.21 -25.79
CA SER A 168 -23.91 -8.37 -25.08
C SER A 168 -23.41 -9.44 -26.07
N SER A 169 -22.12 -9.41 -26.42
CA SER A 169 -21.43 -10.57 -27.02
C SER A 169 -19.90 -10.46 -27.17
N ASP A 170 -19.27 -9.31 -26.91
CA ASP A 170 -17.80 -9.24 -26.98
C ASP A 170 -17.15 -9.75 -25.70
N ARG A 171 -16.90 -11.06 -25.68
CA ARG A 171 -15.95 -11.66 -24.75
C ARG A 171 -14.57 -11.00 -24.93
N ILE A 172 -14.12 -10.18 -23.98
CA ILE A 172 -12.69 -9.88 -23.87
C ILE A 172 -12.05 -11.01 -23.06
N THR A 173 -11.55 -12.02 -23.77
CA THR A 173 -10.60 -12.98 -23.21
C THR A 173 -9.27 -12.26 -23.05
N ILE A 174 -8.92 -11.82 -21.83
CA ILE A 174 -7.55 -11.39 -21.54
C ILE A 174 -6.71 -12.65 -21.32
N ILE A 175 -6.06 -13.13 -22.37
CA ILE A 175 -4.92 -14.03 -22.26
C ILE A 175 -3.69 -13.13 -22.13
N SER A 176 -3.23 -12.85 -20.90
CA SER A 176 -1.87 -12.36 -20.70
C SER A 176 -1.00 -13.52 -20.23
N SER A 177 -0.42 -14.24 -21.20
CA SER A 177 0.75 -15.06 -20.96
C SER A 177 1.97 -14.14 -20.86
N VAL A 178 2.68 -14.18 -19.73
CA VAL A 178 4.08 -13.77 -19.70
C VAL A 178 4.89 -14.90 -19.11
N VAL A 179 5.26 -15.84 -19.99
CA VAL A 179 6.47 -16.66 -19.79
C VAL A 179 7.57 -15.93 -20.54
N GLY A 180 8.52 -15.35 -19.81
CA GLY A 180 9.67 -14.66 -20.41
C GLY A 180 10.56 -13.90 -19.42
N GLY A 181 11.41 -14.63 -18.69
CA GLY A 181 12.75 -14.16 -18.27
C GLY A 181 12.91 -13.29 -17.03
N PHE A 182 12.95 -13.89 -15.83
CA PHE A 182 13.48 -13.27 -14.60
C PHE A 182 14.98 -13.56 -14.40
N ILE A 183 15.85 -13.21 -15.36
CA ILE A 183 17.30 -13.27 -15.14
C ILE A 183 17.91 -11.95 -15.61
N GLY A 184 18.07 -11.00 -14.68
CA GLY A 184 18.79 -9.76 -14.99
C GLY A 184 19.01 -8.80 -13.83
N PHE A 185 18.00 -8.56 -12.97
CA PHE A 185 18.09 -7.44 -12.02
C PHE A 185 18.33 -7.83 -10.56
N ALA A 186 17.97 -9.05 -10.15
CA ALA A 186 18.27 -9.52 -8.79
C ALA A 186 19.78 -9.75 -8.55
N SER A 187 20.56 -10.04 -9.59
CA SER A 187 22.00 -10.33 -9.46
C SER A 187 22.85 -9.07 -9.19
N ILE A 188 22.46 -7.90 -9.70
CA ILE A 188 23.25 -6.67 -9.51
C ILE A 188 23.10 -6.15 -8.08
N ALA A 189 21.90 -6.16 -7.51
CA ALA A 189 21.67 -5.71 -6.13
C ALA A 189 22.36 -6.64 -5.10
N VAL A 190 22.33 -7.95 -5.34
CA VAL A 190 23.00 -8.93 -4.48
C VAL A 190 24.53 -8.82 -4.58
N ALA A 191 25.09 -8.59 -5.78
CA ALA A 191 26.53 -8.40 -5.95
C ALA A 191 27.04 -7.10 -5.27
N VAL A 192 26.27 -6.01 -5.33
CA VAL A 192 26.59 -4.75 -4.64
C VAL A 192 26.54 -4.94 -3.11
N TYR A 193 25.52 -5.62 -2.58
CA TYR A 193 25.40 -5.91 -1.15
C TYR A 193 26.59 -6.74 -0.62
N PHE A 194 26.94 -7.83 -1.31
CA PHE A 194 28.06 -8.68 -0.90
C PHE A 194 29.43 -8.01 -1.09
N GLY A 195 29.61 -7.21 -2.16
CA GLY A 195 30.83 -6.44 -2.39
C GLY A 195 31.12 -5.41 -1.30
N ILE A 196 30.10 -4.66 -0.87
CA ILE A 196 30.23 -3.68 0.22
C ILE A 196 30.52 -4.38 1.56
N LYS A 197 29.95 -5.57 1.80
CA LYS A 197 30.19 -6.34 3.04
C LYS A 197 31.60 -6.94 3.11
N GLN A 198 32.17 -7.37 1.98
CA GLN A 198 33.55 -7.89 1.91
C GLN A 198 34.58 -6.81 2.25
N LEU A 199 34.37 -5.57 1.77
CA LEU A 199 35.27 -4.45 2.05
C LEU A 199 35.22 -3.98 3.51
N ARG A 200 34.09 -4.16 4.20
CA ARG A 200 33.96 -3.84 5.64
C ARG A 200 34.65 -4.87 6.55
N ARG A 201 34.78 -6.13 6.11
CA ARG A 201 35.47 -7.19 6.88
C ARG A 201 36.99 -7.12 6.80
N GLY A 202 37.54 -6.48 5.77
CA GLY A 202 38.99 -6.25 5.63
C GLY A 202 39.57 -5.21 6.60
N LYS A 203 38.73 -4.30 7.15
CA LYS A 203 39.17 -3.23 8.06
C LYS A 203 39.27 -3.60 9.54
N TYR A 204 38.98 -4.86 9.90
CA TYR A 204 39.06 -5.35 11.29
C TYR A 204 40.15 -6.41 11.51
N ARG A 205 41.09 -6.56 10.56
CA ARG A 205 42.28 -7.39 10.72
C ARG A 205 43.51 -6.57 10.36
N SER A 206 43.98 -5.78 11.32
CA SER A 206 45.37 -5.35 11.48
C SER A 206 45.67 -5.26 12.97
#